data_AF-A0A679EB31-F1
#
_entry.id   AF-A0A679EB31-F1
#
_cell.length_a   1.000
_cell.length_b   1.000
_cell.length_c   1.000
_cell.angle_alpha   90.00
_cell.angle_beta   90.00
_cell.angle_gamma   90.00
#
_symmetry.space_group_name_H-M   'P 1'
#
loop_
_entity.id
_entity.type
_entity.pdbx_description
1 polymer ?
#
loop_
_entity_poly.entity_id
_entity_poly.type
_entity_poly.pdbx_seq_one_letter_code
_entity_poly.pdbx_strand_id
1 'polypeptide(L)'
;AKIIIEKYYTRLTLDFDTNKRICEEIAIIPTKPLRNKIAGRFATHLMRRLRHSQVRGISIKLQEEERERRDNYVPEVSALEHDIIEVDP
;
A
#
# COMPACT_ATOMS: atom_id res chain seq x y z
N ALA A 1 8.30 11.17 -4.30
CA ALA A 1 6.90 10.80 -4.58
C ALA A 1 6.36 9.75 -3.61
N LYS A 2 7.11 8.70 -3.26
CA LYS A 2 6.69 7.68 -2.27
C LYS A 2 6.24 8.29 -0.93
N ILE A 3 7.02 9.24 -0.42
CA ILE A 3 6.72 9.98 0.83
C ILE A 3 5.35 10.66 0.81
N ILE A 4 4.92 11.18 -0.35
CA ILE A 4 3.60 11.83 -0.48
C ILE A 4 2.50 10.79 -0.31
N ILE A 5 2.70 9.59 -0.83
CA ILE A 5 1.69 8.52 -0.79
C ILE A 5 1.67 7.86 0.59
N GLU A 6 2.82 7.68 1.22
CA GLU A 6 2.91 7.16 2.60
C GLU A 6 2.19 8.07 3.60
N LYS A 7 2.32 9.40 3.44
CA LYS A 7 1.73 10.37 4.37
C LYS A 7 0.29 10.75 4.04
N TYR A 8 -0.08 10.79 2.75
CA TYR A 8 -1.36 11.35 2.30
C TYR A 8 -2.23 10.35 1.53
N TYR A 9 -2.07 9.05 1.79
CA TYR A 9 -2.84 7.98 1.13
C TYR A 9 -4.36 8.24 1.15
N THR A 10 -4.90 8.67 2.30
CA THR A 10 -6.34 8.92 2.50
C THR A 10 -6.90 10.05 1.64
N ARG A 11 -6.06 11.00 1.23
CA ARG A 11 -6.48 12.15 0.41
C ARG A 11 -6.35 11.88 -1.08
N LEU A 12 -5.55 10.90 -1.49
CA LEU A 12 -5.29 10.60 -2.89
C LEU A 12 -6.44 9.82 -3.52
N THR A 13 -6.72 10.11 -4.79
CA THR A 13 -7.76 9.44 -5.59
C THR A 13 -7.13 8.70 -6.77
N LEU A 14 -7.97 8.07 -7.60
CA LEU A 14 -7.52 7.43 -8.85
C LEU A 14 -7.54 8.42 -10.04
N ASP A 15 -8.21 9.54 -9.87
CA ASP A 15 -8.35 10.58 -10.88
C ASP A 15 -7.10 11.46 -10.98
N PHE A 16 -6.73 11.81 -12.21
CA PHE A 16 -5.51 12.58 -12.46
C PHE A 16 -5.68 14.06 -12.09
N ASP A 17 -6.81 14.67 -12.44
CA ASP A 17 -7.02 16.11 -12.23
C ASP A 17 -7.18 16.45 -10.76
N THR A 18 -7.81 15.56 -10.00
CA THR A 18 -7.93 15.66 -8.55
C THR A 18 -6.56 15.53 -7.88
N ASN A 19 -5.77 14.51 -8.25
CA ASN A 19 -4.43 14.32 -7.71
C ASN A 19 -3.45 15.44 -8.10
N LYS A 20 -3.64 16.07 -9.26
CA LYS A 20 -2.86 17.22 -9.71
C LYS A 20 -3.02 18.41 -8.77
N ARG A 21 -4.27 18.74 -8.37
CA ARG A 21 -4.57 19.81 -7.40
C ARG A 21 -3.99 19.48 -6.02
N ILE A 22 -4.17 18.25 -5.57
CA ILE A 22 -3.64 17.79 -4.27
C ILE A 22 -2.11 17.87 -4.22
N CYS A 23 -1.41 17.56 -5.32
CA CYS A 23 0.04 17.68 -5.38
C CYS A 23 0.52 19.14 -5.30
N GLU A 24 -0.30 20.12 -5.74
CA GLU A 24 0.02 21.54 -5.62
C GLU A 24 -0.17 22.05 -4.19
N GLU A 25 -1.15 21.53 -3.46
CA GLU A 25 -1.37 21.87 -2.05
C GLU A 25 -0.28 21.29 -1.14
N ILE A 26 0.15 20.05 -1.40
CA ILE A 26 1.05 19.30 -0.51
C ILE A 26 2.52 19.69 -0.71
N ALA A 27 2.92 20.03 -1.94
CA ALA A 27 4.32 20.22 -2.28
C ALA A 27 4.52 21.42 -3.20
N ILE A 28 5.56 22.20 -2.90
CA ILE A 28 6.02 23.29 -3.76
C ILE A 28 6.74 22.65 -4.95
N ILE A 29 6.05 22.56 -6.09
CA ILE A 29 6.61 22.00 -7.33
C ILE A 29 6.89 23.16 -8.31
N PRO A 30 8.16 23.38 -8.70
CA PRO A 30 8.54 24.59 -9.43
C PRO A 30 8.10 24.59 -10.90
N THR A 31 7.87 23.42 -11.51
CA THR A 31 7.54 23.34 -12.95
C THR A 31 6.30 22.49 -13.23
N LYS A 32 5.48 22.98 -14.17
CA LYS A 32 4.28 22.27 -14.68
C LYS A 32 4.57 20.84 -15.17
N PRO A 33 5.63 20.54 -15.94
CA PRO A 33 5.91 19.16 -16.38
C PRO A 33 6.30 18.23 -15.22
N LEU A 34 7.00 18.73 -14.20
CA LEU A 34 7.32 17.94 -13.01
C LEU A 34 6.06 17.59 -12.23
N ARG A 35 5.14 18.55 -12.04
CA ARG A 35 3.83 18.32 -11.41
C ARG A 35 3.05 17.24 -12.14
N ASN A 36 2.96 17.34 -13.46
CA ASN A 36 2.22 16.37 -14.26
C ASN A 36 2.86 14.97 -14.21
N LYS A 37 4.20 14.86 -14.18
CA LYS A 37 4.90 13.58 -13.98
C LYS A 37 4.63 12.97 -12.61
N ILE A 38 4.62 13.79 -11.54
CA ILE A 38 4.38 13.32 -10.17
C ILE A 38 2.91 12.87 -10.01
N ALA A 39 1.95 13.69 -10.43
CA ALA A 39 0.53 13.36 -10.32
C ALA A 39 0.14 12.15 -11.19
N GLY A 40 0.64 12.06 -12.43
CA GLY A 40 0.22 11.04 -13.40
C GLY A 40 1.05 9.76 -13.37
N ARG A 41 2.37 9.85 -13.51
CA ARG A 41 3.21 8.64 -13.57
C ARG A 41 3.42 8.01 -12.20
N PHE A 42 3.40 8.81 -11.13
CA PHE A 42 3.73 8.34 -9.79
C PHE A 42 2.52 8.21 -8.87
N ALA A 43 1.66 9.22 -8.72
CA ALA A 43 0.53 9.13 -7.80
C ALA A 43 -0.58 8.22 -8.34
N THR A 44 -1.21 8.55 -9.49
CA THR A 44 -2.32 7.75 -10.03
C THR A 44 -1.89 6.33 -10.43
N HIS A 45 -0.71 6.18 -11.03
CA HIS A 45 -0.20 4.86 -11.43
C HIS A 45 0.02 3.94 -10.23
N LEU A 46 0.50 4.49 -9.11
CA LEU A 46 0.73 3.70 -7.89
C LEU A 46 -0.58 3.37 -7.17
N MET A 47 -1.55 4.29 -7.14
CA MET A 47 -2.90 4.03 -6.61
C MET A 47 -3.60 2.90 -7.38
N ARG A 48 -3.43 2.85 -8.72
CA ARG A 48 -3.94 1.72 -9.54
C ARG A 48 -3.28 0.39 -9.18
N ARG A 49 -1.96 0.39 -8.91
CA ARG A 49 -1.23 -0.83 -8.52
C ARG A 49 -1.64 -1.32 -7.13
N LEU A 50 -1.81 -0.40 -6.19
CA LEU A 50 -2.16 -0.72 -4.81
C LEU A 50 -3.50 -1.47 -4.68
N ARG A 51 -4.46 -1.17 -5.58
CA ARG A 51 -5.75 -1.87 -5.63
C ARG A 51 -5.60 -3.37 -5.90
N HIS A 52 -4.63 -3.76 -6.72
CA HIS A 52 -4.44 -5.17 -7.10
C HIS A 52 -3.49 -5.90 -6.18
N SER A 53 -2.41 -5.23 -5.77
CA SER A 53 -1.45 -5.84 -4.87
C SER A 53 -0.68 -4.79 -4.08
N GLN A 54 -0.17 -5.22 -2.93
CA GLN A 54 0.80 -4.45 -2.18
C GLN A 54 2.01 -4.11 -3.05
N VAL A 55 2.39 -2.83 -3.05
CA VAL A 55 3.53 -2.36 -3.83
C VAL A 55 4.76 -2.33 -2.95
N ARG A 56 5.85 -3.00 -3.38
CA ARG A 56 7.09 -3.08 -2.62
C ARG A 56 7.70 -1.70 -2.32
N GLY A 57 8.08 -1.48 -1.06
CA GLY A 57 8.81 -0.29 -0.61
C GLY A 57 7.95 0.96 -0.45
N ILE A 58 6.68 0.78 -0.08
CA ILE A 58 5.76 1.80 0.44
C ILE A 58 5.13 1.18 1.69
N SER A 59 5.33 1.79 2.86
CA SER A 59 4.61 1.39 4.08
C SER A 59 3.39 2.29 4.24
N ILE A 60 2.22 1.68 4.24
CA ILE A 60 0.99 2.33 4.65
C ILE A 60 0.66 1.73 6.02
N LYS A 61 0.52 2.57 7.05
CA LYS A 61 0.22 2.08 8.41
C LYS A 61 -1.02 1.18 8.46
N LEU A 62 -2.01 1.46 7.60
CA LEU A 62 -3.19 0.63 7.43
C LEU A 62 -2.86 -0.81 7.02
N GLN A 63 -1.85 -1.01 6.17
CA GLN A 63 -1.40 -2.33 5.72
C GLN A 63 -0.60 -3.06 6.80
N GLU A 64 0.12 -2.34 7.65
CA GLU A 64 0.83 -2.92 8.79
C GLU A 64 -0.16 -3.46 9.82
N GLU A 65 -1.22 -2.69 10.13
CA GLU A 65 -2.26 -3.12 11.07
C GLU A 65 -3.09 -4.31 10.53
N GLU A 66 -3.42 -4.32 9.23
CA GLU A 66 -4.09 -5.48 8.61
C GLU A 66 -3.19 -6.73 8.58
N ARG A 67 -1.87 -6.56 8.43
CA ARG A 67 -0.92 -7.68 8.52
C ARG A 67 -0.82 -8.21 9.94
N GLU A 68 -0.72 -7.35 10.95
CA GLU A 68 -0.68 -7.78 12.36
C GLU A 68 -1.93 -8.58 12.76
N ARG A 69 -3.13 -8.20 12.29
CA ARG A 69 -4.35 -8.98 12.57
C ARG A 69 -4.36 -10.35 11.88
N ARG A 70 -3.77 -10.48 10.70
CA ARG A 70 -3.68 -11.76 9.99
C ARG A 70 -2.61 -12.67 10.59
N ASP A 71 -1.47 -12.11 10.95
CA ASP A 71 -0.35 -12.87 11.51
C ASP A 71 -0.67 -13.34 12.95
N ASN A 72 -1.50 -12.59 13.68
CA ASN A 72 -2.04 -13.02 14.99
C ASN A 72 -3.17 -14.06 14.90
N TYR A 73 -3.45 -14.63 13.72
CA TYR A 73 -4.46 -15.68 13.58
C TYR A 73 -3.98 -16.97 14.25
N VAL A 74 -4.52 -17.25 15.44
CA VAL A 74 -4.34 -18.53 16.13
C VAL A 74 -5.43 -19.49 15.64
N PRO A 75 -5.09 -20.57 14.94
CA PRO A 75 -6.07 -21.58 14.54
C PRO A 75 -6.63 -22.30 15.79
N GLU A 76 -7.90 -22.72 15.73
CA GLU A 76 -8.54 -23.45 16.83
C GLU A 76 -7.95 -24.84 17.07
N VAL A 77 -7.40 -25.47 16.02
CA VAL A 77 -6.74 -26.77 16.08
C VAL A 77 -5.25 -26.57 15.81
N SER A 78 -4.42 -26.98 16.76
CA SER A 78 -2.97 -26.93 16.58
C SER A 78 -2.53 -28.01 15.60
N ALA A 79 -1.70 -27.67 14.62
CA ALA A 79 -1.13 -28.64 13.67
C ALA A 79 -0.24 -29.71 14.36
N LEU A 80 0.07 -29.53 15.64
CA LEU A 80 0.79 -30.48 16.50
C LEU A 80 -0.12 -31.54 17.12
N GLU A 81 -1.44 -31.35 17.09
CA GLU A 81 -2.43 -32.25 17.67
C GLU A 81 -2.81 -33.33 16.63
N HIS A 82 -1.81 -34.05 16.13
CA HIS A 82 -2.01 -35.29 15.40
C HIS A 82 -1.60 -36.44 16.31
N ASP A 83 -2.58 -37.22 16.77
CA ASP A 83 -2.36 -38.40 17.63
C ASP A 83 -1.57 -39.52 16.92
N ILE A 84 -1.36 -39.40 15.61
CA ILE A 84 -0.75 -40.42 14.76
C ILE A 84 0.38 -39.76 13.95
N ILE A 85 1.62 -40.12 14.28
CA ILE A 85 2.82 -39.70 13.55
C ILE A 85 3.16 -40.84 12.59
N GLU A 86 2.99 -40.65 11.29
CA GLU A 86 3.52 -41.58 10.30
C GLU A 86 5.06 -41.47 10.29
N VAL A 87 5.72 -42.54 10.73
CA VAL A 87 7.17 -42.68 10.66
C VAL A 87 7.47 -43.55 9.44
N ASP A 88 8.19 -43.00 8.45
CA ASP A 88 8.73 -43.81 7.35
C ASP A 88 9.75 -44.82 7.90
N PRO A 89 9.80 -46.05 7.35
CA PRO A 89 10.60 -47.16 7.87
C PRO A 89 12.12 -46.94 7.85
#